data_AF-A0A5J6PE81-F1
#
_entry.id   AF-A0A5J6PE81-F1
#
_cell.length_a   1.000
_cell.length_b   1.000
_cell.length_c   1.000
_cell.angle_alpha   90.00
_cell.angle_beta   90.00
_cell.angle_gamma   90.00
#
_symmetry.space_group_name_H-M   'P 1'
#
loop_
_entity.id
_entity.type
_entity.pdbx_description
1 polymer ?
#
loop_
_entity_poly.entity_id
_entity_poly.type
_entity_poly.pdbx_seq_one_letter_code
_entity_poly.pdbx_strand_id
1 'polypeptide(L)'
;MIANILHLIVSSLMLLFLVIVVLRFLLQLVRADFYNPVSQGIVKVTMPLLKPLRKIIPGFLGIDMASVVLILLVQFLASAILSVVVGQTGLIANPFLLIAWGFVGALTIMSSIFFWCMIISIIGSFVAPFSHHPLLTLANQIINPLAAPIRKVLPPLGGVIDVSPIIILLGLKIVDMLIIRFAMFLGVNPLVTLGNW
;
A
#
# COMPACT_ATOMS: atom_id res chain seq x y z
N MET A 1 16.70 25.31 1.13
CA MET A 1 15.33 25.69 1.54
C MET A 1 14.31 25.36 0.45
N ILE A 2 14.39 25.95 -0.76
CA ILE A 2 13.43 25.70 -1.85
C ILE A 2 13.34 24.23 -2.26
N ALA A 3 14.48 23.53 -2.42
CA ALA A 3 14.50 22.11 -2.78
C ALA A 3 13.77 21.22 -1.75
N ASN A 4 13.86 21.53 -0.45
CA ASN A 4 13.17 20.77 0.60
C ASN A 4 11.65 20.97 0.53
N ILE A 5 11.21 22.20 0.24
CA ILE A 5 9.78 22.50 0.06
C ILE A 5 9.25 21.77 -1.18
N LEU A 6 10.00 21.81 -2.28
CA LEU A 6 9.63 21.11 -3.50
C LEU A 6 9.59 19.59 -3.30
N HIS A 7 10.58 19.04 -2.59
CA HIS A 7 10.63 17.63 -2.22
C HIS A 7 9.41 17.23 -1.40
N LEU A 8 9.04 18.00 -0.37
CA LEU A 8 7.86 17.75 0.45
C LEU A 8 6.58 17.71 -0.38
N ILE A 9 6.37 18.70 -1.25
CA ILE A 9 5.17 18.80 -2.09
C ILE A 9 5.11 17.61 -3.07
N VAL A 10 6.20 17.35 -3.79
CA VAL A 10 6.25 16.27 -4.79
C VAL A 10 6.09 14.92 -4.13
N SER A 11 6.82 14.64 -3.06
CA SER A 11 6.76 13.35 -2.35
C SER A 11 5.37 13.12 -1.76
N SER A 12 4.74 14.13 -1.16
CA SER A 12 3.40 14.02 -0.58
C SER A 12 2.33 13.73 -1.64
N LEU A 13 2.33 14.47 -2.76
CA LEU A 13 1.36 14.28 -3.83
C LEU A 13 1.53 12.91 -4.52
N MET A 14 2.78 12.53 -4.80
CA MET A 14 3.06 11.23 -5.42
C MET A 14 2.77 10.07 -4.47
N LEU A 15 3.03 10.21 -3.17
CA LEU A 15 2.69 9.21 -2.16
C LEU A 15 1.18 9.03 -2.05
N LEU A 16 0.40 10.11 -1.99
CA LEU A 16 -1.07 10.05 -1.99
C LEU A 16 -1.59 9.29 -3.22
N PHE A 17 -1.06 9.61 -4.40
CA PHE A 17 -1.43 8.91 -5.62
C PHE A 17 -1.03 7.44 -5.58
N LEU A 18 0.19 7.12 -5.16
CA LEU A 18 0.68 5.75 -5.04
C LEU A 18 -0.16 4.92 -4.05
N VAL A 19 -0.56 5.49 -2.92
CA VAL A 19 -1.47 4.85 -1.95
C VAL A 19 -2.80 4.50 -2.62
N ILE A 20 -3.38 5.40 -3.44
CA ILE A 20 -4.62 5.10 -4.19
C ILE A 20 -4.42 3.93 -5.16
N VAL A 21 -3.29 3.89 -5.87
CA VAL A 21 -2.97 2.79 -6.80
C VAL A 21 -2.75 1.47 -6.05
N VAL A 22 -2.06 1.47 -4.91
CA VAL A 22 -1.85 0.28 -4.08
C VAL A 22 -3.17 -0.20 -3.48
N LEU A 23 -4.03 0.71 -2.99
CA LEU A 23 -5.37 0.36 -2.55
C LEU A 23 -6.18 -0.26 -3.67
N ARG A 24 -6.10 0.26 -4.90
CA ARG A 24 -6.79 -0.33 -6.05
C ARG A 24 -6.37 -1.78 -6.29
N PHE A 25 -5.08 -2.08 -6.15
CA PHE A 25 -4.56 -3.44 -6.23
C PHE A 25 -5.10 -4.32 -5.09
N LEU A 26 -4.99 -3.87 -3.84
CA LEU A 26 -5.43 -4.61 -2.66
C LEU A 26 -6.94 -4.90 -2.68
N LEU A 27 -7.76 -3.92 -3.05
CA LEU A 27 -9.21 -4.09 -3.17
C LEU A 27 -9.57 -5.19 -4.17
N GLN A 28 -8.85 -5.27 -5.30
CA GLN A 28 -9.08 -6.36 -6.26
C GLN A 28 -8.53 -7.70 -5.78
N LEU A 29 -7.38 -7.69 -5.10
CA LEU A 29 -6.78 -8.89 -4.53
C LEU A 29 -7.71 -9.56 -3.52
N VAL A 30 -8.31 -8.78 -2.62
CA VAL A 30 -9.25 -9.29 -1.60
C VAL A 30 -10.69 -9.42 -2.12
N ARG A 31 -10.94 -9.07 -3.39
CA ARG A 31 -12.28 -9.02 -4.00
C ARG A 31 -13.27 -8.18 -3.16
N ALA A 32 -12.80 -7.01 -2.73
CA ALA A 32 -13.58 -6.05 -1.96
C ALA A 32 -14.83 -5.61 -2.72
N ASP A 33 -15.84 -5.14 -1.97
CA ASP A 33 -17.11 -4.72 -2.53
C ASP A 33 -16.95 -3.49 -3.44
N PHE A 34 -17.32 -3.64 -4.71
CA PHE A 34 -17.28 -2.57 -5.72
C PHE A 34 -18.47 -1.60 -5.61
N TYR A 35 -19.52 -1.93 -4.86
CA TYR A 35 -20.63 -1.01 -4.59
C TYR A 35 -20.29 0.02 -3.50
N ASN A 36 -19.20 -0.20 -2.76
CA ASN A 36 -18.72 0.75 -1.77
C ASN A 36 -18.26 2.07 -2.45
N PRO A 37 -18.73 3.26 -2.00
CA PRO A 37 -18.42 4.53 -2.63
C PRO A 37 -16.92 4.86 -2.65
N VAL A 38 -16.17 4.43 -1.63
CA VAL A 38 -14.71 4.64 -1.58
C VAL A 38 -14.00 3.75 -2.60
N SER A 39 -14.44 2.50 -2.74
CA SER A 39 -13.96 1.58 -3.78
C SER A 39 -14.21 2.16 -5.18
N GLN A 40 -15.41 2.69 -5.43
CA GLN A 40 -15.73 3.36 -6.70
C GLN A 40 -14.86 4.60 -6.96
N GLY A 41 -14.59 5.40 -5.93
CA GLY A 41 -13.68 6.55 -6.03
C GLY A 41 -12.27 6.13 -6.46
N ILE A 42 -11.71 5.12 -5.78
CA ILE A 42 -10.38 4.57 -6.10
C ILE A 42 -10.35 4.00 -7.53
N VAL A 43 -11.37 3.23 -7.92
CA VAL A 43 -11.51 2.68 -9.27
C VAL A 43 -11.57 3.81 -10.30
N LYS A 44 -12.38 4.84 -10.06
CA LYS A 44 -12.54 5.98 -10.98
C LYS A 44 -11.23 6.74 -11.20
N VAL A 45 -10.45 6.96 -10.15
CA VAL A 45 -9.15 7.65 -10.23
C VAL A 45 -8.10 6.82 -10.98
N THR A 46 -8.09 5.50 -10.77
CA THR A 46 -7.03 4.62 -11.32
C THR A 46 -7.33 4.07 -12.72
N MET A 47 -8.61 3.96 -13.09
CA MET A 47 -9.05 3.38 -14.37
C MET A 47 -8.44 4.03 -15.62
N PRO A 48 -8.29 5.36 -15.74
CA PRO A 48 -7.71 5.99 -16.92
C PRO A 48 -6.30 5.46 -17.25
N LEU A 49 -5.50 5.13 -16.24
CA LEU A 49 -4.15 4.58 -16.40
C LEU A 49 -4.15 3.05 -16.52
N LEU A 50 -5.04 2.36 -15.79
CA LEU A 50 -5.10 0.89 -15.82
C LEU A 50 -5.72 0.35 -17.12
N LYS A 51 -6.69 1.04 -17.71
CA LYS A 51 -7.37 0.58 -18.94
C LYS A 51 -6.41 0.36 -20.11
N PRO A 52 -5.48 1.27 -20.45
CA PRO A 52 -4.48 1.01 -21.49
C PRO A 52 -3.49 -0.09 -21.08
N LEU A 53 -3.03 -0.11 -19.83
CA LEU A 53 -2.07 -1.13 -19.35
C LEU A 53 -2.64 -2.55 -19.44
N ARG A 54 -3.90 -2.75 -19.06
CA ARG A 54 -4.59 -4.06 -19.15
C ARG A 54 -4.79 -4.59 -20.56
N LYS A 55 -4.65 -3.74 -21.60
CA LYS A 55 -4.66 -4.22 -22.99
C LYS A 55 -3.37 -4.95 -23.36
N ILE A 56 -2.26 -4.60 -22.71
CA ILE A 56 -0.93 -5.11 -23.01
C ILE A 56 -0.55 -6.20 -21.99
N ILE A 57 -0.92 -5.99 -20.73
CA ILE A 57 -0.51 -6.81 -19.60
C ILE A 57 -1.69 -7.67 -19.16
N PRO A 58 -1.68 -8.99 -19.44
CA PRO A 58 -2.74 -9.87 -18.98
C PRO A 58 -2.70 -10.04 -17.46
N GLY A 59 -3.85 -10.33 -16.85
CA GLY A 59 -3.90 -10.78 -15.46
C GLY A 59 -3.26 -12.16 -15.30
N PHE A 60 -2.70 -12.46 -14.13
CA PHE A 60 -2.04 -13.73 -13.85
C PHE A 60 -2.54 -14.31 -12.52
N LEU A 61 -3.01 -15.55 -12.52
CA LEU A 61 -3.51 -16.27 -11.33
C LEU A 61 -4.55 -15.48 -10.50
N GLY A 62 -5.41 -14.70 -11.16
CA GLY A 62 -6.41 -13.86 -10.50
C GLY A 62 -5.87 -12.55 -9.91
N ILE A 63 -4.58 -12.27 -10.08
CA ILE A 63 -3.92 -11.00 -9.71
C ILE A 63 -3.95 -10.04 -10.91
N ASP A 64 -4.26 -8.77 -10.64
CA ASP A 64 -4.21 -7.69 -11.63
C ASP A 64 -2.77 -7.21 -11.86
N MET A 65 -2.04 -7.89 -12.75
CA MET A 65 -0.65 -7.55 -13.06
C MET A 65 -0.52 -6.12 -13.62
N ALA A 66 -1.54 -5.60 -14.29
CA ALA A 66 -1.54 -4.20 -14.73
C ALA A 66 -1.49 -3.21 -13.56
N SER A 67 -2.12 -3.53 -12.43
CA SER A 67 -2.02 -2.73 -11.20
C SER A 67 -0.63 -2.81 -10.58
N VAL A 68 0.00 -3.99 -10.56
CA VAL A 68 1.38 -4.15 -10.07
C VAL A 68 2.35 -3.33 -10.92
N VAL A 69 2.23 -3.40 -12.24
CA VAL A 69 3.06 -2.60 -13.15
C VAL A 69 2.78 -1.12 -12.97
N LEU A 70 1.53 -0.69 -12.79
CA LEU A 70 1.22 0.71 -12.51
C LEU A 70 1.87 1.19 -11.20
N ILE A 71 1.85 0.38 -10.12
CA ILE A 71 2.54 0.70 -8.85
C ILE A 71 4.03 0.95 -9.10
N LEU A 72 4.69 0.04 -9.81
CA LEU A 72 6.13 0.15 -10.10
C LEU A 72 6.46 1.33 -11.03
N LEU A 73 5.59 1.61 -12.01
CA LEU A 73 5.76 2.77 -12.90
C LEU A 73 5.62 4.09 -12.13
N VAL A 74 4.63 4.20 -11.25
CA VAL A 74 4.45 5.40 -10.41
C VAL A 74 5.63 5.59 -9.46
N GLN A 75 6.12 4.51 -8.84
CA GLN A 75 7.34 4.55 -8.04
C GLN A 75 8.55 5.02 -8.85
N PHE A 76 8.79 4.42 -10.01
CA PHE A 76 9.90 4.78 -10.88
C PHE A 76 9.84 6.27 -11.29
N LEU A 77 8.67 6.75 -11.72
CA LEU A 77 8.48 8.15 -12.08
C LEU A 77 8.68 9.09 -10.89
N ALA A 78 8.13 8.75 -9.73
CA ALA A 78 8.32 9.54 -8.52
C ALA A 78 9.81 9.59 -8.13
N SER A 79 10.52 8.47 -8.16
CA SER A 79 11.95 8.41 -7.85
C SER A 79 12.81 9.16 -8.85
N ALA A 80 12.49 9.11 -10.14
CA ALA A 80 13.16 9.92 -11.14
C ALA A 80 12.99 11.42 -10.88
N ILE A 81 11.75 11.86 -10.62
CA ILE A 81 11.44 13.28 -10.34
C ILE A 81 12.14 13.72 -9.05
N LEU A 82 12.04 12.95 -7.96
CA LEU A 82 12.67 13.27 -6.69
C LEU A 82 14.20 13.28 -6.78
N SER A 83 14.79 12.41 -7.60
CA SER A 83 16.23 12.42 -7.87
C SER A 83 16.68 13.74 -8.52
N VAL A 84 15.87 14.32 -9.41
CA VAL A 84 16.13 15.65 -9.97
C VAL A 84 15.98 16.73 -8.90
N VAL A 85 14.90 16.69 -8.10
CA VAL A 85 14.63 17.69 -7.05
C VAL A 85 15.75 17.76 -6.00
N VAL A 86 16.31 16.61 -5.62
CA VAL A 86 17.38 16.50 -4.62
C VAL A 86 18.78 16.66 -5.26
N GLY A 87 18.87 16.77 -6.58
CA GLY A 87 20.14 16.93 -7.31
C GLY A 87 20.97 15.64 -7.45
N GLN A 88 20.36 14.47 -7.23
CA GLN A 88 20.98 13.15 -7.35
C GLN A 88 20.67 12.49 -8.70
N THR A 89 20.84 13.22 -9.79
CA THR A 89 20.48 12.78 -11.15
C THR A 89 21.25 11.54 -11.63
N GLY A 90 22.41 11.26 -11.04
CA GLY A 90 23.18 10.03 -11.30
C GLY A 90 22.41 8.74 -11.01
N LEU A 91 21.39 8.77 -10.14
CA LEU A 91 20.52 7.62 -9.88
C LEU A 91 19.67 7.22 -11.09
N ILE A 92 19.31 8.18 -11.95
CA ILE A 92 18.51 7.94 -13.16
C ILE A 92 19.29 7.11 -14.19
N ALA A 93 20.62 7.16 -14.14
CA ALA A 93 21.48 6.36 -15.02
C ALA A 93 21.34 4.85 -14.79
N ASN A 94 20.82 4.41 -13.63
CA ASN A 94 20.55 3.02 -13.34
C ASN A 94 19.04 2.78 -13.10
N PRO A 95 18.24 2.62 -14.17
CA PRO A 95 16.80 2.44 -14.04
C PRO A 95 16.42 1.14 -13.33
N PHE A 96 17.25 0.09 -13.42
CA PHE A 96 17.01 -1.17 -12.73
C PHE A 96 17.07 -1.01 -11.20
N LEU A 97 18.00 -0.18 -10.70
CA LEU A 97 18.08 0.16 -9.29
C LEU A 97 16.84 0.90 -8.81
N LEU A 98 16.35 1.88 -9.59
CA LEU A 98 15.13 2.62 -9.25
C LEU A 98 13.89 1.72 -9.21
N ILE A 99 13.79 0.75 -10.13
CA ILE A 99 12.70 -0.23 -10.12
C ILE A 99 12.81 -1.14 -8.88
N ALA A 100 14.02 -1.60 -8.53
CA ALA A 100 14.24 -2.41 -7.33
C ALA A 100 13.87 -1.64 -6.06
N TRP A 101 14.28 -0.38 -5.93
CA TRP A 101 13.90 0.48 -4.81
C TRP A 101 12.40 0.74 -4.78
N GLY A 102 11.80 1.02 -5.94
CA GLY A 102 10.36 1.19 -6.09
C GLY A 102 9.56 -0.04 -5.64
N PHE A 103 10.06 -1.25 -5.90
CA PHE A 103 9.47 -2.48 -5.38
C PHE A 103 9.50 -2.52 -3.85
N VAL A 104 10.64 -2.22 -3.22
CA VAL A 104 10.71 -2.17 -1.75
C VAL A 104 9.78 -1.09 -1.18
N GLY A 105 9.78 0.10 -1.79
CA GLY A 105 8.87 1.19 -1.42
C GLY A 105 7.40 0.78 -1.51
N ALA A 106 6.99 0.08 -2.57
CA ALA A 106 5.65 -0.47 -2.69
C ALA A 106 5.30 -1.44 -1.55
N LEU A 107 6.24 -2.32 -1.15
CA LEU A 107 6.04 -3.23 -0.01
C LEU A 107 5.83 -2.48 1.31
N THR A 108 6.60 -1.40 1.57
CA THR A 108 6.40 -0.59 2.79
C THR A 108 5.01 0.03 2.84
N ILE A 109 4.52 0.55 1.70
CA ILE A 109 3.19 1.17 1.60
C ILE A 109 2.10 0.11 1.77
N MET A 110 2.24 -1.07 1.15
CA MET A 110 1.30 -2.18 1.33
C MET A 110 1.22 -2.60 2.80
N SER A 111 2.35 -2.82 3.47
CA SER A 111 2.40 -3.16 4.90
C SER A 111 1.73 -2.09 5.75
N SER A 112 1.99 -0.82 5.44
CA SER A 112 1.41 0.31 6.16
C SER A 112 -0.11 0.44 5.97
N ILE A 113 -0.62 0.12 4.78
CA ILE A 113 -2.07 0.06 4.55
C ILE A 113 -2.70 -1.03 5.43
N PHE A 114 -2.10 -2.22 5.51
CA PHE A 114 -2.58 -3.25 6.42
C PHE A 114 -2.51 -2.80 7.89
N PHE A 115 -1.44 -2.12 8.29
CA PHE A 115 -1.35 -1.58 9.65
C PHE A 115 -2.50 -0.60 9.94
N TRP A 116 -2.71 0.40 9.08
CA TRP A 116 -3.75 1.40 9.29
C TRP A 116 -5.17 0.82 9.17
N CYS A 117 -5.41 -0.11 8.25
CA CYS A 117 -6.70 -0.81 8.20
C CYS A 117 -6.95 -1.60 9.48
N MET A 118 -5.93 -2.25 10.05
CA MET A 118 -6.04 -2.94 11.35
C MET A 118 -6.42 -1.97 12.47
N ILE A 119 -5.76 -0.80 12.55
CA ILE A 119 -6.07 0.24 13.53
C ILE A 119 -7.51 0.75 13.36
N ILE A 120 -7.94 1.03 12.13
CA ILE A 120 -9.32 1.46 11.83
C ILE A 120 -10.33 0.39 12.28
N SER A 121 -10.06 -0.89 12.01
CA SER A 121 -10.90 -2.00 12.44
C SER A 121 -11.01 -2.10 13.96
N ILE A 122 -9.90 -1.95 14.70
CA ILE A 122 -9.89 -1.95 16.17
C ILE A 122 -10.71 -0.78 16.71
N ILE A 123 -10.44 0.44 16.24
CA ILE A 123 -11.17 1.63 16.69
C ILE A 123 -12.67 1.47 16.39
N GLY A 124 -13.00 0.99 15.19
CA GLY A 124 -14.38 0.71 14.79
C GLY A 124 -15.07 -0.31 15.69
N SER A 125 -14.39 -1.38 16.12
CA SER A 125 -14.98 -2.39 17.00
C SER A 125 -15.29 -1.87 18.40
N PHE A 126 -14.52 -0.91 18.92
CA PHE A 126 -14.79 -0.30 20.24
C PHE A 126 -15.81 0.83 20.17
N VAL A 127 -15.74 1.67 19.13
CA VAL A 127 -16.54 2.89 19.04
C VAL A 127 -17.93 2.62 18.44
N ALA A 128 -18.02 1.76 17.41
CA ALA A 128 -19.25 1.55 16.66
C ALA A 128 -19.33 0.13 16.05
N PRO A 129 -19.48 -0.92 16.89
CA PRO A 129 -19.38 -2.33 16.46
C PRO A 129 -20.41 -2.76 15.40
N PHE A 130 -21.55 -2.07 15.29
CA PHE A 130 -22.63 -2.37 14.33
C PHE A 130 -22.69 -1.39 13.16
N SER A 131 -21.64 -0.58 12.95
CA SER A 131 -21.60 0.43 11.89
C SER A 131 -21.34 -0.17 10.51
N HIS A 132 -22.07 0.31 9.52
CA HIS A 132 -21.90 -0.03 8.10
C HIS A 132 -21.12 1.05 7.33
N HIS A 133 -20.31 1.86 8.03
CA HIS A 133 -19.59 2.96 7.43
C HIS A 133 -18.65 2.47 6.29
N PRO A 134 -18.67 3.10 5.10
CA PRO A 134 -17.92 2.61 3.92
C PRO A 134 -16.42 2.38 4.14
N LEU A 135 -15.74 3.25 4.90
CA LEU A 135 -14.30 3.07 5.18
C LEU A 135 -14.04 1.89 6.13
N LEU A 136 -14.91 1.68 7.12
CA LEU A 136 -14.76 0.61 8.09
C LEU A 136 -14.97 -0.75 7.42
N THR A 137 -15.97 -0.84 6.54
CA THR A 137 -16.25 -2.07 5.78
C THR A 137 -15.09 -2.44 4.86
N LEU A 138 -14.47 -1.48 4.15
CA LEU A 138 -13.28 -1.76 3.34
C LEU A 138 -12.07 -2.13 4.18
N ALA A 139 -11.81 -1.43 5.29
CA ALA A 139 -10.71 -1.77 6.20
C ALA A 139 -10.83 -3.22 6.70
N ASN A 140 -12.03 -3.61 7.13
CA ASN A 140 -12.32 -4.99 7.54
C ASN A 140 -12.12 -5.99 6.39
N GLN A 141 -12.54 -5.67 5.16
CA GLN A 141 -12.33 -6.54 3.99
C GLN A 141 -10.86 -6.72 3.63
N ILE A 142 -10.06 -5.65 3.71
CA ILE A 142 -8.61 -5.69 3.47
C ILE A 142 -7.90 -6.54 4.53
N ILE A 143 -8.33 -6.46 5.81
CA ILE A 143 -7.73 -7.19 6.92
C ILE A 143 -8.18 -8.64 7.02
N ASN A 144 -9.37 -8.97 6.52
CA ASN A 144 -9.95 -10.30 6.67
C ASN A 144 -9.05 -11.46 6.21
N PRO A 145 -8.29 -11.37 5.09
CA PRO A 145 -7.35 -12.43 4.70
C PRO A 145 -6.26 -12.70 5.74
N LEU A 146 -5.87 -11.69 6.53
CA LEU A 146 -4.91 -11.85 7.63
C LEU A 146 -5.59 -12.31 8.92
N ALA A 147 -6.75 -11.75 9.24
CA ALA A 147 -7.46 -12.03 10.49
C ALA A 147 -8.19 -13.39 10.51
N ALA A 148 -8.80 -13.80 9.41
CA ALA A 148 -9.61 -15.03 9.36
C ALA A 148 -8.79 -16.29 9.68
N PRO A 149 -7.57 -16.49 9.15
CA PRO A 149 -6.72 -17.61 9.54
C PRO A 149 -6.36 -17.59 11.03
N ILE A 150 -6.07 -16.42 11.59
CA ILE A 150 -5.70 -16.28 13.01
C ILE A 150 -6.89 -16.60 13.92
N ARG A 151 -8.08 -16.08 13.60
CA ARG A 151 -9.33 -16.34 14.35
C ARG A 151 -9.74 -17.81 14.32
N LYS A 152 -9.31 -18.59 13.32
CA LYS A 152 -9.53 -20.05 13.30
C LYS A 152 -8.70 -20.78 14.36
N VAL A 153 -7.50 -20.28 14.66
CA VAL A 153 -6.58 -20.88 15.65
C VAL A 153 -6.85 -20.31 17.06
N LEU A 154 -7.13 -19.01 17.14
CA LEU A 154 -7.40 -18.29 18.37
C LEU A 154 -8.74 -17.54 18.25
N PRO A 155 -9.87 -18.23 18.50
CA PRO A 155 -11.19 -17.63 18.48
C PRO A 155 -11.30 -16.48 19.50
N PRO A 156 -12.24 -15.53 19.30
CA PRO A 156 -12.46 -14.44 20.24
C PRO A 156 -12.75 -14.94 21.66
N LEU A 157 -12.05 -14.37 22.64
CA LEU A 157 -12.21 -14.74 24.05
C LEU A 157 -13.60 -14.34 24.53
N GLY A 158 -14.35 -15.31 25.05
CA GLY A 158 -15.74 -15.11 25.49
C GLY A 158 -16.69 -14.67 24.37
N GLY A 159 -16.30 -14.81 23.10
CA GLY A 159 -17.08 -14.37 21.94
C GLY A 159 -17.10 -12.85 21.69
N VAL A 160 -16.42 -12.06 22.52
CA VAL A 160 -16.48 -10.58 22.48
C VAL A 160 -15.11 -9.95 22.20
N ILE A 161 -14.04 -10.49 22.78
CA ILE A 161 -12.70 -9.89 22.67
C ILE A 161 -11.91 -10.61 21.59
N ASP A 162 -11.73 -9.94 20.45
CA ASP A 162 -10.87 -10.43 19.38
C ASP A 162 -9.39 -10.15 19.69
N VAL A 163 -8.59 -11.21 19.81
CA VAL A 163 -7.14 -11.15 20.08
C VAL A 163 -6.32 -11.10 18.78
N SER A 164 -6.94 -11.42 17.63
CA SER A 164 -6.27 -11.37 16.33
C SER A 164 -5.59 -10.03 15.99
N PRO A 165 -6.10 -8.85 16.39
CA PRO A 165 -5.40 -7.58 16.23
C PRO A 165 -3.95 -7.58 16.71
N ILE A 166 -3.69 -8.11 17.91
CA ILE A 166 -2.36 -8.06 18.53
C ILE A 166 -1.37 -8.88 17.70
N ILE A 167 -1.80 -10.05 17.25
CA ILE A 167 -0.98 -10.97 16.46
C ILE A 167 -0.69 -10.38 15.08
N ILE A 168 -1.70 -9.78 14.44
CA ILE A 168 -1.54 -9.12 13.13
C ILE A 168 -0.58 -7.95 13.24
N LEU A 169 -0.74 -7.07 14.23
CA LEU A 169 0.15 -5.92 14.42
C LEU A 169 1.59 -6.36 14.70
N LEU A 170 1.80 -7.40 15.51
CA LEU A 170 3.11 -7.96 15.75
C LEU A 170 3.72 -8.55 14.47
N GLY A 171 2.94 -9.33 13.72
CA GLY A 171 3.38 -9.90 12.43
C GLY A 171 3.74 -8.84 11.41
N LEU A 172 2.93 -7.78 11.28
CA LEU A 172 3.20 -6.63 10.42
C LEU A 172 4.49 -5.91 10.85
N LYS A 173 4.79 -5.81 12.16
CA LYS A 173 6.08 -5.25 12.60
C LYS A 173 7.29 -6.10 12.27
N ILE A 174 7.15 -7.41 12.30
CA ILE A 174 8.20 -8.30 11.81
C ILE A 174 8.40 -8.09 10.30
N VAL A 175 7.31 -8.02 9.53
CA VAL A 175 7.34 -7.75 8.08
C VAL A 175 8.02 -6.41 7.77
N ASP A 176 7.63 -5.33 8.45
CA ASP A 176 8.26 -4.01 8.31
C ASP A 176 9.78 -4.09 8.58
N MET A 177 10.19 -4.78 9.64
CA MET A 177 11.60 -4.93 9.98
C MET A 177 12.38 -5.69 8.90
N LEU A 178 11.79 -6.73 8.31
CA LEU A 178 12.40 -7.46 7.21
C LEU A 178 12.49 -6.60 5.94
N ILE A 179 11.45 -5.82 5.63
CA ILE A 179 11.45 -4.89 4.50
C ILE A 179 12.54 -3.83 4.67
N ILE A 180 12.68 -3.24 5.86
CA ILE A 180 13.71 -2.23 6.15
C ILE A 180 15.11 -2.84 6.03
N ARG A 181 15.32 -4.06 6.54
CA ARG A 181 16.61 -4.78 6.36
C ARG A 181 16.93 -5.01 4.89
N PHE A 182 15.94 -5.41 4.10
CA PHE A 182 16.10 -5.59 2.66
C PHE A 182 16.36 -4.26 1.94
N ALA A 183 15.71 -3.18 2.37
CA ALA A 183 15.94 -1.82 1.85
C ALA A 183 17.38 -1.37 2.11
N MET A 184 17.89 -1.58 3.33
CA MET A 184 19.28 -1.27 3.68
C MET A 184 20.26 -2.10 2.84
N PHE A 185 19.98 -3.40 2.63
CA PHE A 185 20.80 -4.26 1.79
C PHE A 185 20.88 -3.75 0.33
N LEU A 186 19.76 -3.28 -0.23
CA LEU A 186 19.71 -2.70 -1.58
C LEU A 186 20.20 -1.24 -1.65
N GLY A 187 20.60 -0.65 -0.51
CA GLY A 187 21.02 0.74 -0.44
C GLY A 187 19.93 1.75 -0.79
N VAL A 188 18.66 1.42 -0.52
CA VAL A 188 17.50 2.28 -0.84
C VAL A 188 17.72 3.66 -0.24
N ASN A 189 17.58 4.70 -1.07
CA ASN A 189 17.60 6.08 -0.60
C ASN A 189 16.16 6.57 -0.27
N PRO A 190 15.83 6.86 0.99
CA PRO A 190 14.50 7.32 1.42
C PRO A 190 14.09 8.68 0.84
N LEU A 191 15.05 9.51 0.43
CA LEU A 191 14.76 10.83 -0.16
C LEU A 191 14.21 10.73 -1.58
N VAL A 192 14.40 9.61 -2.27
CA VAL A 192 13.89 9.46 -3.64
C VAL A 192 12.93 8.29 -3.78
N THR A 193 12.86 7.40 -2.80
CA THR A 193 11.97 6.23 -2.85
C THR A 193 10.75 6.51 -2.00
N LEU A 194 9.56 6.50 -2.60
CA LEU A 194 8.33 6.67 -1.82
C LEU A 194 8.12 5.45 -0.94
N GLY A 195 7.92 5.66 0.35
CA GLY A 195 7.75 4.59 1.31
C GLY A 195 7.64 5.16 2.71
N ASN A 196 7.26 4.29 3.64
CA ASN A 196 7.23 4.63 5.06
C ASN A 196 8.55 4.14 5.68
N TRP A 197 9.58 4.98 5.55
CA TRP A 197 10.92 4.78 6.07
C TRP A 197 11.12 5.50 7.40
#